data_AF-A0A8T0E002-F1
#
_entry.id   AF-A0A8T0E002-F1
#
_cell.length_a   1.000
_cell.length_b   1.000
_cell.length_c   1.000
_cell.angle_alpha   90.00
_cell.angle_beta   90.00
_cell.angle_gamma   90.00
#
_symmetry.space_group_name_H-M   'P 1'
#
loop_
_entity.id
_entity.type
_entity.pdbx_description
1 polymer ?
#
loop_
_entity_poly.entity_id
_entity_poly.type
_entity_poly.pdbx_seq_one_letter_code
_entity_poly.pdbx_strand_id
1 'polypeptide(L)'
;MKAAIFLCCVLLVISIDAQDDFKIDQNFYKNFGYDVNCNENQTFSEYSMCEKRCDQMNPPENCPDVDYVGCGCKDGYIPVDKSFHKCVLPQDCP
;
A
#
# COMPACT_ATOMS: atom_id res chain seq x y z
N MET A 1 37.81 -21.37 36.09
CA MET A 1 36.75 -20.37 36.38
C MET A 1 36.77 -19.17 35.42
N LYS A 2 37.07 -19.36 34.12
CA LYS A 2 37.04 -18.28 33.10
C LYS A 2 36.18 -18.63 31.88
N ALA A 3 35.99 -19.92 31.61
CA ALA A 3 35.16 -20.40 30.50
C ALA A 3 33.64 -20.18 30.71
N ALA A 4 33.17 -20.12 31.97
CA ALA A 4 31.75 -19.94 32.26
C ALA A 4 31.26 -18.50 32.03
N ILE A 5 32.16 -17.50 32.09
CA ILE A 5 31.78 -16.08 31.97
C ILE A 5 31.61 -15.69 30.50
N PHE A 6 32.43 -16.24 29.60
CA PHE A 6 32.32 -15.97 28.16
C PHE A 6 31.02 -16.52 27.55
N LEU A 7 30.48 -17.62 28.07
CA LEU A 7 29.25 -18.24 27.57
C LEU A 7 27.99 -17.42 27.90
N CYS A 8 27.95 -16.69 29.03
CA CYS A 8 26.83 -15.80 29.34
C CYS A 8 26.80 -14.55 28.46
N CYS A 9 27.97 -14.00 28.12
CA CYS A 9 28.02 -12.79 27.30
C CYS A 9 27.58 -13.07 25.86
N VAL A 10 27.95 -14.22 25.28
CA VAL A 10 27.58 -14.56 23.89
C VAL A 10 26.07 -14.83 23.76
N LEU A 11 25.42 -15.37 24.80
CA LEU A 11 23.97 -15.59 24.79
C LEU A 11 23.14 -14.30 24.92
N LEU A 12 23.70 -13.21 25.46
CA LEU A 12 22.99 -11.94 25.60
C LEU A 12 23.02 -11.07 24.33
N VAL A 13 23.93 -11.34 23.37
CA VAL A 13 24.04 -10.55 22.14
C VAL A 13 23.08 -11.07 21.03
N ILE A 14 22.62 -12.32 21.12
CA ILE A 14 21.76 -12.95 20.09
C ILE A 14 20.28 -12.53 20.17
N SER A 15 19.93 -11.59 21.05
CA SER A 15 18.54 -11.15 21.27
C SER A 15 18.26 -9.72 20.82
N ILE A 16 19.15 -9.08 20.04
CA ILE A 16 18.94 -7.73 19.50
C ILE A 16 18.78 -7.79 17.97
N ASP A 17 18.01 -8.76 17.48
CA ASP A 17 17.58 -8.80 16.08
C ASP A 17 16.05 -8.66 16.02
N ALA A 18 15.47 -7.72 16.77
CA ALA A 18 14.07 -7.34 16.61
C ALA A 18 13.97 -6.26 15.51
N GLN A 19 14.31 -6.63 14.27
CA GLN A 19 13.68 -5.99 13.11
C GLN A 19 12.27 -6.60 13.02
N ASP A 20 11.36 -6.13 13.88
CA ASP A 20 9.95 -6.24 13.54
C ASP A 20 9.77 -5.32 12.33
N ASP A 21 9.79 -5.92 11.14
CA ASP A 21 9.23 -5.30 9.94
C ASP A 21 7.79 -4.93 10.30
N PHE A 22 7.57 -3.66 10.65
CA PHE A 22 6.25 -3.12 10.91
C PHE A 22 5.43 -3.33 9.64
N LYS A 23 4.66 -4.42 9.59
CA LYS A 23 3.77 -4.69 8.46
C LYS A 23 2.66 -3.66 8.51
N ILE A 24 2.80 -2.63 7.69
CA ILE A 24 1.75 -1.64 7.46
C ILE A 24 0.64 -2.36 6.69
N ASP A 25 -0.39 -2.80 7.39
CA ASP A 25 -1.54 -3.52 6.85
C ASP A 25 -2.83 -2.69 6.96
N GLN A 26 -3.97 -3.22 6.51
CA GLN A 26 -5.25 -2.53 6.62
C GLN A 26 -5.64 -2.23 8.09
N ASN A 27 -5.21 -3.05 9.05
CA ASN A 27 -5.49 -2.82 10.46
C ASN A 27 -4.72 -1.62 11.00
N PHE A 28 -3.48 -1.43 10.54
CA PHE A 28 -2.71 -0.22 10.82
C PHE A 28 -3.52 1.01 10.41
N TYR A 29 -3.94 1.12 9.15
CA TYR A 29 -4.70 2.28 8.67
C TYR A 29 -6.02 2.49 9.42
N LYS A 30 -6.75 1.40 9.67
CA LYS A 30 -7.99 1.43 10.45
C LYS A 30 -7.76 1.97 11.88
N ASN A 31 -6.66 1.59 12.53
CA ASN A 31 -6.32 2.07 13.88
C ASN A 31 -5.96 3.55 13.91
N PHE A 32 -5.44 4.10 12.80
CA PHE A 32 -5.21 5.54 12.63
C PHE A 32 -6.45 6.32 12.18
N GLY A 33 -7.60 5.66 12.06
CA GLY A 33 -8.88 6.31 11.71
C GLY A 33 -9.10 6.50 10.21
N TYR A 34 -8.32 5.83 9.35
CA TYR A 34 -8.62 5.78 7.92
C TYR A 34 -9.77 4.81 7.63
N ASP A 35 -10.64 5.18 6.69
CA ASP A 35 -11.62 4.25 6.16
C ASP A 35 -10.96 3.33 5.14
N VAL A 36 -11.03 2.03 5.41
CA VAL A 36 -10.49 0.97 4.55
C VAL A 36 -11.59 0.25 3.77
N ASN A 37 -12.85 0.64 3.96
CA ASN A 37 -13.98 0.08 3.24
C ASN A 37 -14.16 0.84 1.93
N CYS A 38 -13.89 0.18 0.81
CA CYS A 38 -14.00 0.78 -0.50
C CYS A 38 -15.35 0.50 -1.17
N ASN A 39 -15.73 1.34 -2.14
CA ASN A 39 -16.96 1.16 -2.88
C ASN A 39 -16.88 -0.05 -3.83
N GLU A 40 -17.99 -0.29 -4.55
CA GLU A 40 -18.03 -1.27 -5.63
C GLU A 40 -16.92 -1.00 -6.66
N ASN A 41 -16.28 -2.08 -7.13
CA ASN A 41 -15.15 -2.04 -8.07
C ASN A 41 -13.88 -1.33 -7.56
N GLN A 42 -13.78 -1.07 -6.26
CA GLN A 42 -12.57 -0.60 -5.61
C GLN A 42 -12.00 -1.65 -4.65
N THR A 43 -10.73 -1.51 -4.31
CA THR A 43 -10.05 -2.28 -3.27
C THR A 43 -9.10 -1.38 -2.50
N PHE A 44 -8.88 -1.67 -1.21
CA PHE A 44 -7.90 -0.94 -0.42
C PHE A 44 -6.51 -1.47 -0.77
N SER A 45 -5.74 -0.68 -1.50
CA SER A 45 -4.42 -1.03 -2.02
C SER A 45 -3.56 0.22 -2.21
N GLU A 46 -2.31 -0.01 -2.59
CA GLU A 46 -1.48 1.02 -3.21
C GLU A 46 -2.01 1.32 -4.62
N TYR A 47 -1.95 2.57 -5.05
CA TYR A 47 -2.33 3.04 -6.38
C TYR A 47 -1.56 4.30 -6.79
N SER A 48 -1.44 4.53 -8.10
CA SER A 48 -0.77 5.72 -8.65
C SER A 48 -1.76 6.73 -9.24
N MET A 49 -1.51 8.02 -8.99
CA MET A 49 -2.34 9.11 -9.53
C MET A 49 -2.17 9.31 -11.05
N CYS A 50 -1.14 8.71 -11.66
CA CYS A 50 -0.91 8.78 -13.10
C CYS A 50 -1.47 7.59 -13.86
N GLU A 51 -2.26 6.73 -13.23
CA GLU A 51 -2.88 5.62 -13.95
C GLU A 51 -3.79 6.10 -15.08
N LYS A 52 -4.09 5.18 -15.99
CA LYS A 52 -5.05 5.38 -17.06
C LYS A 52 -6.42 5.67 -16.46
N ARG A 53 -7.11 6.69 -16.99
CA ARG A 53 -8.45 7.10 -16.54
C ARG A 53 -9.34 7.39 -17.75
N CYS A 54 -10.65 7.45 -17.57
CA CYS A 54 -11.54 7.84 -18.66
C CYS A 54 -11.24 9.26 -19.17
N ASP A 55 -10.96 10.20 -18.25
CA ASP A 55 -10.55 11.57 -18.59
C ASP A 55 -9.10 11.69 -19.12
N GLN A 56 -8.32 10.61 -19.04
CA GLN A 56 -6.90 10.57 -19.40
C GLN A 56 -6.49 9.16 -19.84
N MET A 57 -6.87 8.81 -21.07
CA MET A 57 -6.59 7.48 -21.64
C MET A 57 -5.10 7.23 -21.89
N ASN A 58 -4.35 8.31 -22.09
CA ASN A 58 -2.91 8.33 -22.32
C ASN A 58 -2.23 9.00 -21.11
N PRO A 59 -1.85 8.23 -20.08
CA PRO A 59 -1.13 8.79 -18.94
C PRO A 59 0.26 9.33 -19.34
N PRO A 60 0.79 10.32 -18.60
CA PRO A 60 2.11 10.86 -18.88
C PRO A 60 3.19 9.79 -18.69
N GLU A 61 4.18 9.75 -19.59
CA GLU A 61 5.33 8.83 -19.48
C GLU A 61 6.13 9.08 -18.20
N ASN A 62 6.24 10.34 -17.80
CA ASN A 62 6.88 10.74 -16.54
C ASN A 62 5.82 10.87 -15.45
N CYS A 63 5.65 9.81 -14.67
CA CYS A 63 4.92 9.88 -13.40
C CYS A 63 5.91 9.96 -12.23
N PRO A 64 5.64 10.80 -11.22
CA PRO A 64 6.35 10.70 -9.94
C PRO A 64 6.23 9.29 -9.37
N ASP A 65 7.33 8.74 -8.85
CA ASP A 65 7.38 7.46 -8.16
C ASP A 65 6.81 7.62 -6.74
N VAL A 66 5.50 7.91 -6.70
CA VAL A 66 4.73 8.19 -5.48
C VAL A 66 3.47 7.34 -5.52
N ASP A 67 3.47 6.33 -4.66
CA ASP A 67 2.30 5.50 -4.42
C ASP A 67 1.44 6.08 -3.30
N TYR A 68 0.13 6.03 -3.51
CA TYR A 68 -0.87 6.42 -2.54
C TYR A 68 -1.52 5.15 -2.00
N VAL A 69 -1.81 5.13 -0.70
CA VAL A 69 -2.53 4.02 -0.07
C VAL A 69 -3.95 4.45 0.21
N GLY A 70 -4.92 3.68 -0.29
CA GLY A 70 -6.33 3.98 -0.14
C GLY A 70 -7.21 3.13 -1.04
N CYS A 71 -8.41 3.61 -1.35
CA CYS A 71 -9.33 2.93 -2.24
C CYS A 71 -8.99 3.18 -3.71
N GLY A 72 -8.21 2.26 -4.29
CA GLY A 72 -7.91 2.21 -5.72
C GLY A 72 -8.96 1.40 -6.50
N CYS A 73 -8.93 1.48 -7.83
CA CYS A 73 -9.76 0.63 -8.67
C CYS A 73 -9.24 -0.81 -8.65
N LYS A 74 -10.15 -1.80 -8.70
CA LYS A 74 -9.76 -3.20 -8.88
C LYS A 74 -9.08 -3.41 -10.22
N ASP A 75 -8.27 -4.46 -10.32
CA ASP A 75 -7.63 -4.85 -11.58
C ASP A 75 -8.62 -4.90 -12.75
N GLY A 76 -8.25 -4.24 -13.85
CA GLY A 76 -9.07 -4.13 -15.06
C GLY A 76 -10.11 -3.01 -15.03
N TYR A 77 -10.34 -2.35 -13.89
CA TYR A 77 -11.15 -1.13 -13.80
C TYR A 77 -10.26 0.10 -13.79
N ILE A 78 -10.77 1.20 -14.36
CA ILE A 78 -10.10 2.50 -14.35
C ILE A 78 -11.01 3.57 -13.74
N PRO A 79 -10.45 4.59 -13.10
CA PRO A 79 -11.25 5.67 -12.54
C PRO A 79 -11.83 6.53 -13.66
N VAL A 80 -13.01 7.10 -13.41
CA VAL A 80 -13.65 8.02 -14.35
C VAL A 80 -12.85 9.33 -14.46
N ASP A 81 -12.35 9.82 -13.33
CA ASP A 81 -11.60 11.07 -13.21
C ASP A 81 -10.56 11.00 -12.06
N LYS A 82 -9.88 12.13 -11.80
CA LYS A 82 -8.87 12.26 -10.73
C LYS A 82 -9.38 12.10 -9.30
N SER A 83 -10.69 12.03 -9.06
CA SER A 83 -11.25 11.82 -7.71
C SER A 83 -11.21 10.37 -7.27
N PHE A 84 -11.04 9.42 -8.21
CA PHE A 84 -11.12 7.98 -7.97
C PHE A 84 -12.45 7.52 -7.34
N HIS A 85 -13.49 8.36 -7.22
CA HIS A 85 -14.76 7.98 -6.57
C HIS A 85 -15.53 6.87 -7.29
N LYS A 86 -15.31 6.72 -8.60
CA LYS A 86 -16.00 5.75 -9.44
C LYS A 86 -15.01 5.05 -10.37
N CYS A 87 -15.05 3.72 -10.34
CA CYS A 87 -14.25 2.84 -11.18
C CYS A 87 -15.17 2.09 -12.15
N VAL A 88 -14.79 2.07 -13.42
CA VAL A 88 -15.54 1.42 -14.52
C VAL A 88 -14.59 0.60 -15.38
N LEU A 89 -15.13 -0.32 -16.18
CA LEU A 89 -14.31 -0.95 -17.21
C LEU A 89 -13.96 0.11 -18.28
N PRO A 90 -12.78 0.04 -18.93
CA PRO A 90 -12.37 1.03 -19.92
C PRO A 90 -13.36 1.23 -21.08
N GLN A 91 -14.10 0.18 -21.46
CA GLN A 91 -15.14 0.25 -22.48
C GLN A 91 -16.43 0.95 -22.03
N ASP A 92 -16.61 1.13 -20.72
CA ASP A 92 -17.79 1.75 -20.10
C ASP A 92 -17.51 3.21 -19.69
N CYS A 93 -16.44 3.82 -20.21
CA CYS A 93 -16.17 5.24 -20.00
C CYS A 93 -17.31 6.11 -20.58
N PRO A 94 -17.71 7.18 -19.87
CA PRO A 94 -18.78 8.09 -20.30
C PRO A 94 -18.39 8.96 -21.50
#